data_AF-S8EZ52-F1
#
_entry.id   AF-S8EZ52-F1
#
_cell.length_a   1.000
_cell.length_b   1.000
_cell.length_c   1.000
_cell.angle_alpha   90.00
_cell.angle_beta   90.00
_cell.angle_gamma   90.00
#
_symmetry.space_group_name_H-M   'P 1'
#
loop_
_entity.id
_entity.type
_entity.pdbx_description
1 polymer ?
#
loop_
_entity_poly.entity_id
_entity_poly.type
_entity_poly.pdbx_seq_one_letter_code
_entity_poly.pdbx_strand_id
1 'polypeptide(L)'
;MGSLDTAITHGTPFAAAPFVPATGAPGFAGDRRWDKGFSDNFEKTRVDKKSVRLVGRKEMTAPVLTVELADMLRPHFPALARLPRAWTLLYSLDQHGISLNTLYRRCEAHTGGALVVLRDAGDAVFGVWMGQGIHLSKGAYYGSGESFLWHLLPGKRLRIYKWTGKNDYVALCEPEYLSFGGGDGHYGLYLDDSLGDGSSARCPTFENEPLCSDGPRQGENVRFECVGLEVWGVG
;
A
#
# COMPACT_ATOMS: atom_id res chain seq x y z
N MET A 1 3.01 3.13 -56.85
CA MET A 1 2.66 1.96 -57.67
C MET A 1 2.88 0.73 -56.82
N GLY A 2 1.82 -0.06 -56.65
CA GLY A 2 1.60 -0.93 -55.50
C GLY A 2 2.39 -2.24 -55.47
N SER A 3 2.45 -2.74 -54.24
CA SER A 3 2.85 -4.05 -53.73
C SER A 3 2.25 -5.23 -54.48
N LEU A 4 2.99 -6.34 -54.55
CA LEU A 4 2.43 -7.68 -54.67
C LEU A 4 3.05 -8.62 -53.64
N ASP A 5 2.14 -9.31 -52.95
CA ASP A 5 2.32 -10.37 -51.98
C ASP A 5 3.19 -11.52 -52.49
N THR A 6 3.91 -12.16 -51.56
CA THR A 6 4.19 -13.59 -51.68
C THR A 6 4.12 -14.23 -50.29
N ALA A 7 2.97 -14.85 -50.04
CA ALA A 7 2.77 -15.78 -48.93
C ALA A 7 3.68 -17.00 -49.13
N ILE A 8 4.64 -17.20 -48.23
CA ILE A 8 5.48 -18.39 -48.23
C ILE A 8 4.63 -19.57 -47.73
N THR A 9 4.24 -20.44 -48.66
CA THR A 9 3.45 -21.63 -48.40
C THR A 9 4.40 -22.81 -48.25
N HIS A 10 4.56 -23.34 -47.03
CA HIS A 10 5.34 -24.57 -46.83
C HIS A 10 4.43 -25.76 -47.19
N GLY A 11 4.54 -26.25 -48.43
CA GLY A 11 3.80 -27.42 -48.90
C GLY A 11 4.28 -28.70 -48.21
N THR A 12 3.37 -29.43 -47.57
CA THR A 12 3.64 -30.77 -47.07
C THR A 12 3.32 -31.79 -48.18
N PRO A 13 4.11 -32.86 -48.36
CA PRO A 13 4.03 -33.72 -49.54
C PRO A 13 2.90 -34.76 -49.48
N PHE A 14 1.98 -34.68 -48.50
CA PHE A 14 0.97 -35.73 -48.25
C PHE A 14 -0.48 -35.32 -48.52
N ALA A 15 -0.73 -34.17 -49.17
CA ALA A 15 -2.07 -33.80 -49.61
C ALA A 15 -2.03 -33.21 -51.03
N ALA A 16 -2.59 -33.92 -52.01
CA ALA A 16 -2.64 -33.48 -53.42
C ALA A 16 -3.78 -32.49 -53.72
N ALA A 17 -4.43 -31.92 -52.70
CA ALA A 17 -5.47 -30.91 -52.86
C ALA A 17 -5.40 -29.87 -51.73
N PRO A 18 -5.66 -28.58 -52.02
CA PRO A 18 -5.78 -27.56 -50.98
C PRO A 18 -6.93 -27.91 -50.02
N PHE A 19 -6.67 -27.87 -48.72
CA PHE A 19 -7.67 -28.13 -47.69
C PHE A 19 -8.72 -27.03 -47.71
N VAL A 20 -9.94 -27.38 -48.13
CA VAL A 20 -11.13 -26.52 -48.03
C VAL A 20 -11.95 -27.02 -46.85
N PRO A 21 -12.04 -26.28 -45.72
CA PRO A 21 -12.88 -26.69 -44.60
C PRO A 21 -14.35 -26.69 -45.04
N ALA A 22 -15.11 -27.69 -44.61
CA ALA A 22 -16.54 -27.76 -44.89
C ALA A 22 -17.27 -26.57 -44.26
N THR A 23 -17.88 -25.73 -45.10
CA THR A 23 -18.73 -24.63 -44.68
C THR A 23 -20.05 -25.18 -44.16
N GLY A 24 -20.36 -24.92 -42.88
CA GLY A 24 -21.66 -25.29 -42.30
C GLY A 24 -21.66 -25.99 -40.94
N ALA A 25 -20.55 -26.05 -40.20
CA ALA A 25 -20.62 -26.39 -38.78
C ALA A 25 -21.41 -25.29 -38.03
N PRO A 26 -22.52 -25.61 -37.32
CA PRO A 26 -23.32 -24.61 -36.62
C PRO A 26 -22.45 -23.87 -35.59
N GLY A 27 -22.17 -22.59 -35.86
CA GLY A 27 -21.36 -21.73 -34.98
C GLY A 27 -20.04 -21.22 -35.57
N PHE A 28 -19.62 -21.63 -36.77
CA PHE A 28 -18.38 -21.14 -37.38
C PHE A 28 -18.61 -19.96 -38.33
N ALA A 29 -18.74 -18.75 -37.77
CA ALA A 29 -18.58 -17.50 -38.52
C ALA A 29 -17.10 -17.12 -38.48
N GLY A 30 -16.49 -16.90 -39.65
CA GLY A 30 -15.08 -16.56 -39.83
C GLY A 30 -14.63 -15.19 -39.30
N ASP A 31 -15.37 -14.61 -38.36
CA ASP A 31 -15.02 -13.35 -37.73
C ASP A 31 -14.32 -13.63 -36.41
N ARG A 32 -13.02 -13.28 -36.32
CA ARG A 32 -12.22 -13.34 -35.08
C ARG A 32 -12.66 -12.26 -34.09
N ARG A 33 -13.93 -12.25 -33.69
CA ARG A 33 -14.37 -11.54 -32.50
C ARG A 33 -14.80 -12.57 -31.47
N TRP A 34 -13.79 -13.20 -30.86
CA TRP A 34 -13.99 -14.03 -29.68
C TRP A 34 -14.59 -13.15 -28.59
N ASP A 35 -15.85 -13.39 -28.24
CA ASP A 35 -16.55 -12.59 -27.26
C ASP A 35 -16.04 -12.97 -25.86
N LYS A 36 -15.26 -12.07 -25.25
CA LYS A 36 -14.67 -12.21 -23.90
C LYS A 36 -15.67 -11.97 -22.77
N GLY A 37 -16.97 -11.91 -23.07
CA GLY A 37 -18.02 -11.53 -22.11
C GLY A 37 -18.04 -12.34 -20.81
N PHE A 38 -17.55 -13.59 -20.82
CA PHE A 38 -17.41 -14.39 -19.62
C PHE A 38 -16.03 -14.32 -18.95
N SER A 39 -14.92 -14.10 -19.68
CA SER A 39 -13.59 -14.03 -19.06
C SER A 39 -13.46 -12.80 -18.17
N ASP A 40 -13.95 -11.66 -18.63
CA ASP A 40 -13.82 -10.39 -17.91
C ASP A 40 -14.64 -10.43 -16.61
N ASN A 41 -15.82 -11.06 -16.64
CA ASN A 41 -16.66 -11.21 -15.46
C ASN A 41 -16.07 -12.22 -14.45
N PHE A 42 -15.45 -13.32 -14.93
CA PHE A 42 -14.72 -14.26 -14.09
C PHE A 42 -13.44 -13.68 -13.49
N GLU A 43 -12.69 -12.88 -14.26
CA GLU A 43 -11.51 -12.17 -13.79
C GLU A 43 -11.89 -11.12 -12.75
N LYS A 44 -12.92 -10.31 -13.02
CA LYS A 44 -13.48 -9.35 -12.05
C LYS A 44 -13.92 -10.02 -10.76
N THR A 45 -14.67 -11.13 -10.86
CA THR A 45 -15.11 -11.91 -9.68
C THR A 45 -13.93 -12.51 -8.90
N ARG A 46 -12.84 -12.91 -9.59
CA ARG A 46 -11.62 -13.42 -8.95
C ARG A 46 -10.80 -12.32 -8.28
N VAL A 47 -10.74 -11.13 -8.89
CA VAL A 47 -10.09 -9.94 -8.33
C VAL A 47 -10.87 -9.47 -7.09
N ASP A 48 -12.20 -9.39 -7.17
CA ASP A 48 -13.08 -9.03 -6.06
C ASP A 48 -12.96 -10.01 -4.88
N LYS A 49 -12.83 -11.31 -5.15
CA LYS A 49 -12.55 -12.31 -4.11
C LYS A 49 -11.15 -12.18 -3.51
N LYS A 50 -10.20 -11.56 -4.21
CA LYS A 50 -8.80 -11.42 -3.80
C LYS A 50 -8.46 -10.09 -3.14
N SER A 51 -9.24 -9.04 -3.37
CA SER A 51 -8.99 -7.70 -2.87
C SER A 51 -9.23 -7.56 -1.36
N VAL A 52 -8.58 -6.58 -0.75
CA VAL A 52 -8.81 -6.12 0.62
C VAL A 52 -10.12 -5.32 0.68
N ARG A 53 -10.86 -5.49 1.77
CA ARG A 53 -12.04 -4.67 2.12
C ARG A 53 -11.68 -3.73 3.25
N LEU A 54 -11.85 -2.44 3.01
CA LEU A 54 -11.65 -1.39 4.01
C LEU A 54 -13.00 -1.09 4.69
N VAL A 55 -13.08 -1.30 6.01
CA VAL A 55 -14.32 -1.21 6.80
C VAL A 55 -14.21 -0.14 7.88
N GLY A 56 -15.30 0.56 8.19
CA GLY A 56 -15.36 1.55 9.29
C GLY A 56 -15.10 3.00 8.86
N ARG A 57 -14.68 3.22 7.61
CA ARG A 57 -14.64 4.56 7.02
C ARG A 57 -16.06 5.06 6.74
N LYS A 58 -16.38 6.29 7.15
CA LYS A 58 -17.67 6.94 6.82
C LYS A 58 -17.65 7.44 5.38
N GLU A 59 -18.82 7.52 4.73
CA GLU A 59 -18.92 7.96 3.33
C GLU A 59 -18.39 9.38 3.09
N MET A 60 -18.58 10.27 4.08
CA MET A 60 -18.11 11.65 4.03
C MET A 60 -16.60 11.80 4.26
N THR A 61 -15.90 10.72 4.57
CA THR A 61 -14.49 10.79 4.96
C THR A 61 -13.58 10.75 3.76
N ALA A 62 -12.69 11.74 3.68
CA ALA A 62 -11.68 11.78 2.63
C ALA A 62 -10.73 10.57 2.76
N PRO A 63 -10.65 9.68 1.74
CA PRO A 63 -9.81 8.49 1.84
C PRO A 63 -8.33 8.83 1.69
N VAL A 64 -7.51 8.30 2.59
CA VAL A 64 -6.03 8.31 2.46
C VAL A 64 -5.54 6.97 1.90
N LEU A 65 -5.95 5.85 2.51
CA LEU A 65 -5.69 4.51 1.99
C LEU A 65 -6.74 4.11 0.95
N THR A 66 -6.31 3.82 -0.28
CA THR A 66 -7.18 3.21 -1.28
C THR A 66 -7.12 1.69 -1.22
N VAL A 67 -8.12 1.01 -1.79
CA VAL A 67 -8.14 -0.46 -1.88
C VAL A 67 -6.96 -0.97 -2.70
N GLU A 68 -6.61 -0.27 -3.79
CA GLU A 68 -5.46 -0.61 -4.61
C GLU A 68 -4.15 -0.51 -3.83
N LEU A 69 -3.98 0.54 -3.01
CA LEU A 69 -2.81 0.69 -2.16
C LEU A 69 -2.76 -0.38 -1.07
N ALA A 70 -3.89 -0.72 -0.47
CA ALA A 70 -3.99 -1.82 0.49
C ALA A 70 -3.59 -3.16 -0.15
N ASP A 71 -4.04 -3.44 -1.37
CA ASP A 71 -3.67 -4.63 -2.13
C ASP A 71 -2.18 -4.65 -2.53
N MET A 72 -1.56 -3.49 -2.79
CA MET A 72 -0.12 -3.38 -3.02
C MET A 72 0.70 -3.61 -1.73
N LEU A 73 0.21 -3.17 -0.57
CA LEU A 73 0.91 -3.31 0.71
C LEU A 73 0.81 -4.72 1.29
N ARG A 74 -0.35 -5.37 1.15
CA ARG A 74 -0.65 -6.67 1.76
C ARG A 74 0.41 -7.75 1.52
N PRO A 75 0.98 -7.94 0.30
CA PRO A 75 2.03 -8.93 0.08
C PRO A 75 3.28 -8.76 0.94
N HIS A 76 3.54 -7.54 1.43
CA HIS A 76 4.71 -7.21 2.25
C HIS A 76 4.50 -7.45 3.74
N PHE A 77 3.28 -7.77 4.18
CA PHE A 77 2.96 -8.08 5.57
C PHE A 77 3.46 -9.47 5.96
N PRO A 78 3.64 -9.75 7.26
CA PRO A 78 3.86 -11.09 7.79
C PRO A 78 2.81 -12.10 7.31
N ALA A 79 3.14 -13.39 7.30
CA ALA A 79 2.27 -14.44 6.75
C ALA A 79 0.87 -14.45 7.39
N LEU A 80 0.79 -14.28 8.71
CA LEU A 80 -0.47 -14.30 9.44
C LEU A 80 -1.32 -13.04 9.17
N ALA A 81 -0.68 -11.87 9.13
CA ALA A 81 -1.36 -10.60 8.82
C ALA A 81 -1.89 -10.52 7.38
N ARG A 82 -1.44 -11.41 6.48
CA ARG A 82 -1.97 -11.52 5.10
C ARG A 82 -3.30 -12.25 5.02
N LEU A 83 -3.69 -13.02 6.03
CA LEU A 83 -4.88 -13.86 5.99
C LEU A 83 -6.19 -13.05 6.06
N PRO A 84 -6.35 -12.09 7.00
CA PRO A 84 -7.53 -11.25 7.05
C PRO A 84 -7.65 -10.41 5.77
N ARG A 85 -8.85 -10.41 5.19
CA ARG A 85 -9.18 -9.60 4.01
C ARG A 85 -9.91 -8.31 4.36
N ALA A 86 -10.45 -8.22 5.56
CA ALA A 86 -11.11 -7.01 6.05
C ALA A 86 -10.13 -6.27 6.96
N TRP A 87 -9.85 -5.02 6.63
CA TRP A 87 -9.08 -4.12 7.48
C TRP A 87 -10.04 -3.11 8.07
N THR A 88 -9.89 -2.84 9.36
CA THR A 88 -10.83 -2.00 10.11
C THR A 88 -10.18 -0.66 10.40
N LEU A 89 -10.86 0.43 10.08
CA LEU A 89 -10.40 1.78 10.41
C LEU A 89 -10.42 1.95 11.94
N LEU A 90 -9.24 2.03 12.54
CA LEU A 90 -9.08 2.34 13.95
C LEU A 90 -9.17 3.84 14.16
N TYR A 91 -8.45 4.61 13.35
CA TYR A 91 -8.37 6.07 13.47
C TYR A 91 -8.33 6.74 12.09
N SER A 92 -8.86 7.95 12.01
CA SER A 92 -8.79 8.83 10.85
C SER A 92 -8.84 10.26 11.37
N LEU A 93 -7.92 11.11 10.91
CA LEU A 93 -7.85 12.53 11.27
C LEU A 93 -9.18 13.23 10.96
N ASP A 94 -9.74 12.95 9.79
CA ASP A 94 -10.98 13.56 9.28
C ASP A 94 -12.23 13.07 10.03
N GLN A 95 -12.24 11.83 10.53
CA GLN A 95 -13.39 11.28 11.26
C GLN A 95 -13.35 11.48 12.78
N HIS A 96 -12.15 11.53 13.35
CA HIS A 96 -11.95 11.40 14.80
C HIS A 96 -11.22 12.60 15.41
N GLY A 97 -10.82 13.59 14.60
CA GLY A 97 -10.22 14.84 15.03
C GLY A 97 -8.68 14.82 15.02
N ILE A 98 -8.08 15.80 15.68
CA ILE A 98 -6.63 16.10 15.68
C ILE A 98 -5.98 15.79 17.05
N SER A 99 -6.41 14.70 17.71
CA SER A 99 -5.93 14.37 19.06
C SER A 99 -5.17 13.05 19.08
N LEU A 100 -3.86 13.13 19.30
CA LEU A 100 -3.00 11.94 19.44
C LEU A 100 -3.47 11.00 20.58
N ASN A 101 -3.98 11.55 21.68
CA ASN A 101 -4.59 10.74 22.74
C ASN A 101 -5.81 9.94 22.25
N THR A 102 -6.68 10.54 21.43
CA THR A 102 -7.79 9.82 20.79
C THR A 102 -7.30 8.72 19.87
N LEU A 103 -6.21 8.96 19.11
CA LEU A 103 -5.57 7.94 18.29
C LEU A 103 -5.12 6.76 19.15
N TYR A 104 -4.37 6.99 20.22
CA TYR A 104 -3.87 5.91 21.08
C TYR A 104 -5.00 5.09 21.70
N ARG A 105 -6.02 5.73 22.29
CA ARG A 105 -7.15 5.01 22.89
C ARG A 105 -7.89 4.12 21.89
N ARG A 106 -8.02 4.57 20.64
CA ARG A 106 -8.70 3.80 19.58
C ARG A 106 -7.84 2.67 19.05
N CYS A 107 -6.52 2.84 19.02
CA CYS A 107 -5.60 1.79 18.59
C CYS A 107 -5.40 0.69 19.65
N GLU A 108 -5.37 1.04 20.94
CA GLU A 108 -5.19 0.09 22.05
C GLU A 108 -6.33 -0.95 22.15
N ALA A 109 -7.51 -0.63 21.62
CA ALA A 109 -8.64 -1.56 21.53
C ALA A 109 -8.43 -2.70 20.51
N HIS A 110 -7.40 -2.60 19.65
CA HIS A 110 -7.08 -3.59 18.62
C HIS A 110 -5.80 -4.35 18.98
N THR A 111 -5.87 -5.69 18.97
CA THR A 111 -4.76 -6.58 19.34
C THR A 111 -3.95 -7.09 18.15
N GLY A 112 -4.34 -6.73 16.92
CA GLY A 112 -3.64 -7.10 15.69
C GLY A 112 -2.60 -6.06 15.26
N GLY A 113 -2.05 -6.28 14.06
CA GLY A 113 -1.11 -5.33 13.48
C GLY A 113 -1.82 -4.08 12.98
N ALA A 114 -1.10 -2.97 12.94
CA ALA A 114 -1.63 -1.68 12.49
C ALA A 114 -0.83 -1.16 11.30
N LEU A 115 -1.55 -0.69 10.28
CA LEU A 115 -1.00 0.09 9.18
C LEU A 115 -1.33 1.57 9.43
N VAL A 116 -0.30 2.39 9.61
CA VAL A 116 -0.41 3.84 9.66
C VAL A 116 -0.18 4.39 8.26
N VAL A 117 -1.04 5.30 7.83
CA VAL A 117 -1.07 5.89 6.49
C VAL A 117 -1.19 7.39 6.62
N LEU A 118 -0.20 8.13 6.14
CA LEU A 118 -0.18 9.58 6.11
C LEU A 118 -0.25 10.09 4.68
N ARG A 119 -0.85 11.27 4.52
CA ARG A 119 -0.73 12.12 3.35
C ARG A 119 -0.29 13.51 3.81
N ASP A 120 0.78 14.01 3.21
CA ASP A 120 1.23 15.39 3.45
C ASP A 120 0.59 16.40 2.50
N ALA A 121 0.82 17.70 2.77
CA ALA A 121 0.32 18.79 1.94
C ALA A 121 0.87 18.81 0.49
N GLY A 122 1.92 18.04 0.20
CA GLY A 122 2.46 17.82 -1.14
C GLY A 122 1.91 16.56 -1.83
N ASP A 123 0.85 15.96 -1.29
CA ASP A 123 0.20 14.72 -1.77
C ASP A 123 1.08 13.47 -1.71
N ALA A 124 2.23 13.49 -1.02
CA ALA A 124 3.00 12.27 -0.78
C ALA A 124 2.27 11.37 0.21
N VAL A 125 2.18 10.07 -0.11
CA VAL A 125 1.50 9.06 0.72
C VAL A 125 2.51 8.04 1.21
N PHE A 126 2.64 7.92 2.52
CA PHE A 126 3.65 7.11 3.18
C PHE A 126 3.18 6.66 4.56
N GLY A 127 3.97 5.84 5.23
CA GLY A 127 3.65 5.44 6.59
C GLY A 127 4.45 4.24 7.07
N VAL A 128 3.85 3.50 8.00
CA VAL A 128 4.51 2.39 8.68
C VAL A 128 3.54 1.22 8.88
N TRP A 129 4.07 0.01 8.78
CA TRP A 129 3.43 -1.20 9.28
C TRP A 129 4.02 -1.56 10.65
N MET A 130 3.15 -1.80 11.63
CA MET A 130 3.50 -2.18 13.00
C MET A 130 2.78 -3.47 13.39
N GLY A 131 3.51 -4.58 13.48
CA GLY A 131 2.92 -5.88 13.81
C GLY A 131 2.31 -5.96 15.22
N GLN A 132 2.79 -5.15 16.17
CA GLN A 132 2.29 -5.09 17.55
C GLN A 132 1.18 -4.03 17.74
N GLY A 133 0.71 -3.40 16.66
CA GLY A 133 -0.22 -2.29 16.75
C GLY A 133 0.45 -0.97 17.15
N ILE A 134 -0.36 0.07 17.38
CA ILE A 134 0.08 1.38 17.86
C ILE A 134 -0.43 1.58 19.28
N HIS A 135 0.47 1.85 20.21
CA HIS A 135 0.15 2.13 21.60
C HIS A 135 1.23 2.99 22.25
N LEU A 136 0.94 3.56 23.43
CA LEU A 136 1.92 4.30 24.21
C LEU A 136 3.06 3.38 24.66
N SER A 137 4.30 3.86 24.50
CA SER A 137 5.52 3.10 24.72
C SER A 137 6.08 3.17 26.13
N LYS A 138 5.56 4.07 26.98
CA LYS A 138 5.97 4.24 28.40
C LYS A 138 7.48 4.46 28.55
N GLY A 139 8.09 5.22 27.65
CA GLY A 139 9.50 5.62 27.71
C GLY A 139 10.52 4.67 27.10
N ALA A 140 10.11 3.59 26.40
CA ALA A 140 11.03 2.66 25.76
C ALA A 140 10.59 2.27 24.34
N TYR A 141 11.54 2.11 23.42
CA TYR A 141 11.21 1.66 22.07
C TYR A 141 10.53 0.29 22.06
N TYR A 142 9.58 0.10 21.14
CA TYR A 142 8.88 -1.15 20.91
C TYR A 142 8.75 -1.44 19.41
N GLY A 143 8.23 -2.64 19.10
CA GLY A 143 8.10 -3.14 17.74
C GLY A 143 8.90 -4.42 17.54
N SER A 144 8.87 -4.93 16.31
CA SER A 144 9.58 -6.15 15.93
C SER A 144 10.25 -5.96 14.58
N GLY A 145 11.13 -6.89 14.20
CA GLY A 145 11.78 -6.89 12.89
C GLY A 145 10.85 -7.06 11.69
N GLU A 146 9.57 -7.34 11.93
CA GLU A 146 8.56 -7.41 10.89
C GLU A 146 7.99 -6.03 10.51
N SER A 147 8.25 -5.00 11.33
CA SER A 147 7.85 -3.62 11.05
C SER A 147 8.64 -3.06 9.87
N PHE A 148 8.01 -2.13 9.13
CA PHE A 148 8.66 -1.48 8.00
C PHE A 148 8.04 -0.13 7.69
N LEU A 149 8.87 0.80 7.22
CA LEU A 149 8.41 2.05 6.60
C LEU A 149 8.09 1.81 5.13
N TRP A 150 7.18 2.61 4.57
CA TRP A 150 6.84 2.54 3.16
C TRP A 150 6.47 3.91 2.62
N HIS A 151 6.64 4.09 1.30
CA HIS A 151 6.31 5.31 0.58
C HIS A 151 5.79 4.94 -0.81
N LEU A 152 4.66 5.52 -1.21
CA LEU A 152 4.12 5.45 -2.56
C LEU A 152 4.75 6.52 -3.45
N LEU A 153 5.69 6.10 -4.31
CA LEU A 153 6.35 6.98 -5.27
C LEU A 153 5.43 7.30 -6.47
N PRO A 154 5.74 8.36 -7.24
CA PRO A 154 5.07 8.67 -8.50
C PRO A 154 4.94 7.45 -9.43
N GLY A 155 3.83 7.38 -10.16
CA GLY A 155 3.51 6.23 -11.01
C GLY A 155 3.05 4.99 -10.23
N LYS A 156 2.55 5.17 -9.00
CA LYS A 156 2.02 4.09 -8.12
C LYS A 156 3.06 3.01 -7.79
N ARG A 157 4.32 3.42 -7.61
CA ARG A 157 5.41 2.49 -7.26
C ARG A 157 5.60 2.46 -5.77
N LEU A 158 5.27 1.34 -5.14
CA LEU A 158 5.45 1.16 -3.71
C LEU A 158 6.92 0.86 -3.37
N ARG A 159 7.52 1.66 -2.49
CA ARG A 159 8.84 1.41 -1.91
C ARG A 159 8.71 0.98 -0.45
N ILE A 160 9.39 -0.10 -0.09
CA ILE A 160 9.36 -0.70 1.25
C ILE A 160 10.76 -0.65 1.86
N TYR A 161 10.85 -0.20 3.10
CA TYR A 161 12.08 -0.11 3.89
C TYR A 161 11.95 -1.02 5.10
N LYS A 162 12.49 -2.24 4.96
CA LYS A 162 12.45 -3.26 6.01
C LYS A 162 13.45 -2.93 7.12
N TRP A 163 13.18 -3.46 8.31
CA TRP A 163 14.11 -3.36 9.42
C TRP A 163 15.49 -3.92 9.06
N THR A 164 16.54 -3.19 9.42
CA THR A 164 17.93 -3.48 9.03
C THR A 164 18.63 -4.41 10.02
N GLY A 165 18.09 -4.55 11.23
CA GLY A 165 18.75 -5.26 12.33
C GLY A 165 19.88 -4.49 13.02
N LYS A 166 20.12 -3.22 12.66
CA LYS A 166 21.22 -2.43 13.24
C LYS A 166 20.95 -1.96 14.68
N ASN A 167 19.68 -1.78 15.04
CA ASN A 167 19.22 -1.42 16.38
C ASN A 167 17.72 -1.73 16.51
N ASP A 168 17.17 -1.63 17.72
CA ASP A 168 15.76 -1.94 18.03
C ASP A 168 14.86 -0.69 18.18
N TYR A 169 15.27 0.46 17.64
CA TYR A 169 14.56 1.74 17.77
C TYR A 169 13.38 1.86 16.79
N VAL A 170 12.52 0.84 16.76
CA VAL A 170 11.44 0.69 15.75
C VAL A 170 10.32 1.71 15.90
N ALA A 171 9.74 1.84 17.10
CA ALA A 171 8.70 2.83 17.38
C ALA A 171 8.84 3.38 18.80
N LEU A 172 8.59 4.67 18.96
CA LEU A 172 8.49 5.35 20.24
C LEU A 172 7.27 6.27 20.17
N CYS A 173 6.33 6.04 21.08
CA CYS A 173 4.99 6.61 21.04
C CYS A 173 4.70 7.18 22.42
N GLU A 174 4.93 8.48 22.58
CA GLU A 174 4.75 9.20 23.83
C GLU A 174 3.49 10.07 23.76
N PRO A 175 3.01 10.63 24.88
CA PRO A 175 1.82 11.47 24.87
C PRO A 175 1.93 12.67 23.92
N GLU A 176 3.14 13.18 23.72
CA GLU A 176 3.43 14.39 22.93
C GLU A 176 3.81 14.12 21.47
N TYR A 177 4.11 12.87 21.09
CA TYR A 177 4.50 12.54 19.71
C TYR A 177 4.40 11.05 19.39
N LEU A 178 4.37 10.78 18.09
CA LEU A 178 4.47 9.46 17.49
C LEU A 178 5.71 9.40 16.60
N SER A 179 6.61 8.44 16.82
CA SER A 179 7.78 8.27 15.97
C SER A 179 8.10 6.82 15.62
N PHE A 180 8.71 6.65 14.45
CA PHE A 180 9.09 5.37 13.87
C PHE A 180 10.49 5.45 13.27
N GLY A 181 11.34 4.48 13.62
CA GLY A 181 12.70 4.36 13.10
C GLY A 181 13.64 5.40 13.67
N GLY A 182 14.10 5.21 14.90
CA GLY A 182 15.08 6.08 15.54
C GLY A 182 16.53 5.79 15.16
N GLY A 183 17.45 6.46 15.84
CA GLY A 183 18.90 6.35 15.66
C GLY A 183 19.49 7.63 15.08
N ASP A 184 20.76 7.90 15.41
CA ASP A 184 21.52 9.08 14.97
C ASP A 184 20.86 10.45 15.26
N GLY A 185 19.92 10.51 16.22
CA GLY A 185 19.28 11.74 16.67
C GLY A 185 18.07 12.19 15.85
N HIS A 186 17.59 11.39 14.91
CA HIS A 186 16.43 11.69 14.07
C HIS A 186 15.52 10.47 13.89
N TYR A 187 14.32 10.69 13.36
CA TYR A 187 13.34 9.63 13.13
C TYR A 187 13.07 9.44 11.63
N GLY A 188 12.87 8.19 11.23
CA GLY A 188 12.38 7.82 9.90
C GLY A 188 11.04 8.49 9.59
N LEU A 189 10.17 8.54 10.59
CA LEU A 189 8.91 9.25 10.57
C LEU A 189 8.60 9.77 11.98
N TYR A 190 8.24 11.03 12.10
CA TYR A 190 7.81 11.70 13.32
C TYR A 190 6.55 12.51 13.04
N LEU A 191 5.63 12.53 14.02
CA LEU A 191 4.43 13.35 14.02
C LEU A 191 4.20 13.86 15.45
N ASP A 192 3.82 15.13 15.58
CA ASP A 192 3.50 15.76 16.86
C ASP A 192 2.13 15.34 17.44
N ASP A 193 1.78 15.87 18.61
CA ASP A 193 0.52 15.61 19.31
C ASP A 193 -0.71 16.23 18.64
N SER A 194 -0.50 17.30 17.87
CA SER A 194 -1.53 17.94 17.04
C SER A 194 -1.87 17.14 15.79
N LEU A 195 -1.04 16.15 15.43
CA LEU A 195 -1.15 15.35 14.21
C LEU A 195 -1.08 16.18 12.92
N GLY A 196 -0.58 17.42 13.02
CA GLY A 196 -0.50 18.38 11.94
C GLY A 196 0.93 18.59 11.45
N ASP A 197 1.91 18.58 12.36
CA ASP A 197 3.31 18.84 12.01
C ASP A 197 4.16 17.59 12.17
N GLY A 198 4.86 17.22 11.10
CA GLY A 198 5.69 16.04 11.05
C GLY A 198 7.08 16.30 10.48
N SER A 199 7.95 15.30 10.65
CA SER A 199 9.24 15.28 9.97
C SER A 199 9.67 13.86 9.60
N SER A 200 10.50 13.75 8.58
CA SER A 200 11.08 12.49 8.14
C SER A 200 12.55 12.69 7.79
N ALA A 201 13.39 11.76 8.24
CA ALA A 201 14.82 11.72 7.95
C ALA A 201 15.23 10.29 7.57
N ARG A 202 16.45 10.14 7.06
CA ARG A 202 17.06 8.81 6.91
C ARG A 202 17.41 8.25 8.28
N CYS A 203 17.01 7.04 8.64
CA CYS A 203 17.39 6.41 9.92
C CYS A 203 18.16 5.10 9.74
N PRO A 204 19.04 4.71 10.70
CA PRO A 204 19.76 3.43 10.63
C PRO A 204 18.85 2.21 10.83
N THR A 205 17.69 2.38 11.48
CA THR A 205 16.73 1.29 11.77
C THR A 205 16.10 0.69 10.52
N PHE A 206 15.82 1.52 9.51
CA PHE A 206 15.17 1.10 8.25
C PHE A 206 15.99 1.44 7.00
N GLU A 207 17.06 2.23 7.14
CA GLU A 207 17.81 2.81 6.02
C GLU A 207 16.89 3.44 4.97
N ASN A 208 15.85 4.12 5.44
CA ASN A 208 14.92 4.83 4.59
C ASN A 208 15.53 6.14 4.06
N GLU A 209 14.99 6.62 2.96
CA GLU A 209 15.13 8.04 2.60
C GLU A 209 13.99 8.83 3.28
N PRO A 210 14.06 10.17 3.35
CA PRO A 210 12.90 10.98 3.73
C PRO A 210 11.66 10.57 2.94
N LEU A 211 10.56 10.31 3.66
CA LEU A 211 9.35 9.72 3.11
C LEU A 211 8.37 10.76 2.56
N CYS A 212 8.44 11.98 3.07
CA CYS A 212 7.55 13.07 2.72
C CYS A 212 8.01 13.80 1.45
N SER A 213 7.14 14.67 0.97
CA SER A 213 7.44 15.67 -0.05
C SER A 213 8.61 16.55 0.36
N ASP A 214 9.25 17.19 -0.62
CA ASP A 214 10.29 18.17 -0.34
C ASP A 214 9.71 19.33 0.48
N GLY A 215 10.38 19.65 1.59
CA GLY A 215 9.96 20.69 2.52
C GLY A 215 11.17 21.35 3.20
N PRO A 216 10.94 22.28 4.14
CA PRO A 216 11.99 22.93 4.91
C PRO A 216 12.88 21.89 5.60
N ARG A 217 14.20 22.01 5.42
CA ARG A 217 15.18 21.09 6.01
C ARG A 217 15.84 21.70 7.24
N GLN A 218 15.99 20.89 8.28
CA GLN A 218 16.79 21.23 9.47
C GLN A 218 17.74 20.07 9.75
N GLY A 219 18.98 20.21 9.27
CA GLY A 219 19.90 19.07 9.18
C GLY A 219 19.35 18.00 8.24
N GLU A 220 19.29 16.76 8.72
CA GLU A 220 18.75 15.61 7.98
C GLU A 220 17.20 15.56 7.96
N ASN A 221 16.53 16.32 8.84
CA ASN A 221 15.08 16.30 8.94
C ASN A 221 14.42 17.14 7.84
N VAL A 222 13.53 16.52 7.07
CA VAL A 222 12.61 17.20 6.15
C VAL A 222 11.27 17.35 6.87
N ARG A 223 10.78 18.58 7.02
CA ARG A 223 9.48 18.85 7.66
C ARG A 223 8.34 18.75 6.66
N PHE A 224 7.18 18.28 7.13
CA PHE A 224 5.96 18.20 6.35
C PHE A 224 4.73 18.55 7.19
N GLU A 225 3.69 19.06 6.53
CA GLU A 225 2.37 19.25 7.12
C GLU A 225 1.50 18.03 6.78
N CYS A 226 0.93 17.39 7.79
CA CYS A 226 0.04 16.25 7.68
C CYS A 226 -1.40 16.72 7.42
N VAL A 227 -1.92 16.40 6.23
CA VAL A 227 -3.29 16.76 5.81
C VAL A 227 -4.23 15.55 5.75
N GLY A 228 -3.72 14.36 6.02
CA GLY A 228 -4.49 13.14 6.10
C GLY A 228 -3.73 12.09 6.89
N LEU A 229 -4.41 11.45 7.84
CA LEU A 229 -3.87 10.34 8.62
C LEU A 229 -4.96 9.32 8.83
N GLU A 230 -4.65 8.05 8.55
CA GLU A 230 -5.48 6.90 8.88
C GLU A 230 -4.65 5.82 9.56
N VAL A 231 -5.26 5.10 10.51
CA VAL A 231 -4.69 3.89 11.12
C VAL A 231 -5.67 2.74 10.91
N TRP A 232 -5.19 1.68 10.27
CA TRP A 232 -5.96 0.51 9.88
C TRP A 232 -5.50 -0.71 10.66
N GLY A 233 -6.43 -1.35 11.37
CA GLY A 233 -6.21 -2.62 12.05
C GLY A 233 -6.29 -3.78 11.07
N VAL A 234 -5.30 -4.66 11.15
CA VAL A 234 -5.11 -5.84 10.30
C VAL A 234 -4.84 -7.03 11.20
N GLY A 235 -5.88 -7.84 11.40
CA GLY A 235 -5.87 -8.95 12.37
C GLY A 235 -7.27 -9.29 12.80
#